data_AF-A0A1F9C2X8-F1
#
_entry.id   AF-A0A1F9C2X8-F1
#
_cell.length_a   1.000
_cell.length_b   1.000
_cell.length_c   1.000
_cell.angle_alpha   90.00
_cell.angle_beta   90.00
_cell.angle_gamma   90.00
#
_symmetry.space_group_name_H-M   'P 1'
#
loop_
_entity.id
_entity.type
_entity.pdbx_description
1 polymer ?
#
loop_
_entity_poly.entity_id
_entity_poly.type
_entity_poly.pdbx_seq_one_letter_code
_entity_poly.pdbx_strand_id
1 'polypeptide(L)'
;MGESILNGKRILAVDDEPDVLAVLEEEILEYAPNCKIEKATTYQEASNSLESQDYDVVVLDIMGVRGFDLLDQSVKRHFPTAMLTAHSLNPESLKRSIEMGAYAYLPKEKLGEIVPFLEDIVESSDGLSVWGRLLNKLDGYFAGRWGELWKKSEEKFWKEFDKKTSPLKR
;
A
#
# COMPACT_ATOMS: atom_id res chain seq x y z
N MET A 1 19.40 -16.33 -3.68
CA MET A 1 18.39 -15.29 -3.46
C MET A 1 19.01 -14.27 -2.52
N GLY A 2 19.06 -12.99 -2.90
CA GLY A 2 19.53 -11.95 -2.00
C GLY A 2 18.53 -11.78 -0.87
N GLU A 3 18.99 -11.57 0.36
CA GLU A 3 18.11 -11.27 1.49
C GLU A 3 17.34 -9.98 1.19
N SER A 4 16.00 -10.04 1.25
CA SER A 4 15.16 -8.85 1.13
C SER A 4 15.47 -7.87 2.26
N ILE A 5 15.38 -6.57 1.96
CA ILE A 5 15.49 -5.49 2.95
C ILE A 5 14.36 -5.50 4.00
N LEU A 6 13.31 -6.30 3.77
CA LEU A 6 12.24 -6.54 4.73
C LEU A 6 12.71 -7.42 5.90
N ASN A 7 13.88 -8.05 5.82
CA ASN A 7 14.43 -8.81 6.94
C ASN A 7 14.65 -7.93 8.18
N GLY A 8 14.16 -8.40 9.32
CA GLY A 8 14.22 -7.66 10.58
C GLY A 8 13.22 -6.50 10.69
N LYS A 9 12.44 -6.23 9.64
CA LYS A 9 11.37 -5.23 9.66
C LYS A 9 10.13 -5.74 10.38
N ARG A 10 9.31 -4.81 10.87
CA ARG A 10 8.00 -5.12 11.44
C ARG A 10 6.89 -4.58 10.54
N ILE A 11 5.98 -5.47 10.14
CA ILE A 11 4.86 -5.17 9.27
C ILE A 11 3.55 -5.45 10.01
N LEU A 12 2.62 -4.50 9.98
CA LEU A 12 1.23 -4.75 10.36
C LEU A 12 0.42 -5.05 9.10
N ALA A 13 -0.23 -6.21 9.05
CA ALA A 13 -1.13 -6.62 7.99
C ALA A 13 -2.57 -6.68 8.52
N VAL A 14 -3.47 -5.94 7.88
CA VAL A 14 -4.87 -5.81 8.32
C VAL A 14 -5.82 -6.15 7.18
N ASP A 15 -6.63 -7.18 7.36
CA ASP A 15 -7.61 -7.65 6.39
C ASP A 15 -8.64 -8.52 7.13
N ASP A 16 -9.94 -8.39 6.84
CA ASP A 16 -10.95 -9.22 7.50
C ASP A 16 -10.96 -10.67 7.00
N GLU A 17 -10.24 -10.96 5.92
CA GLU A 17 -10.07 -12.30 5.35
C GLU A 17 -8.76 -12.95 5.86
N PRO A 18 -8.81 -13.95 6.77
CA PRO A 18 -7.60 -14.59 7.29
C PRO A 18 -6.74 -15.26 6.22
N ASP A 19 -7.36 -15.73 5.14
CA ASP A 19 -6.66 -16.36 4.01
C ASP A 19 -5.78 -15.34 3.27
N VAL A 20 -6.24 -14.08 3.13
CA VAL A 20 -5.45 -13.01 2.53
C VAL A 20 -4.23 -12.71 3.40
N LEU A 21 -4.41 -12.65 4.71
CA LEU A 21 -3.31 -12.45 5.66
C LEU A 21 -2.30 -13.60 5.65
N ALA A 22 -2.77 -14.84 5.47
CA ALA A 22 -1.90 -16.02 5.36
C ALA A 22 -1.04 -15.97 4.09
N VAL A 23 -1.65 -15.64 2.94
CA VAL A 23 -0.90 -15.47 1.67
C VAL A 23 0.09 -14.33 1.78
N LEU A 24 -0.32 -13.18 2.32
CA LEU A 24 0.58 -12.03 2.50
C LEU A 24 1.78 -12.38 3.39
N GLU A 25 1.57 -13.12 4.47
CA GLU A 25 2.63 -13.61 5.35
C GLU A 25 3.57 -14.59 4.62
N GLU A 26 3.03 -15.56 3.88
CA GLU A 26 3.81 -16.52 3.10
C GLU A 26 4.70 -15.83 2.07
N GLU A 27 4.13 -14.94 1.27
CA GLU A 27 4.84 -14.17 0.24
C GLU A 27 5.95 -13.30 0.84
N ILE A 28 5.72 -12.67 2.00
CA ILE A 28 6.78 -11.85 2.64
C ILE A 28 7.88 -12.74 3.22
N LEU A 29 7.52 -13.82 3.93
CA LEU A 29 8.49 -14.67 4.62
C LEU A 29 9.33 -15.52 3.66
N GLU A 30 8.84 -15.80 2.45
CA GLU A 30 9.62 -16.47 1.40
C GLU A 30 10.90 -15.68 1.07
N TYR A 31 10.83 -14.35 1.02
CA TYR A 31 11.96 -13.47 0.69
C TYR A 31 12.63 -12.85 1.94
N ALA A 32 11.90 -12.76 3.06
CA ALA A 32 12.31 -12.12 4.29
C ALA A 32 11.98 -12.97 5.54
N PRO A 33 12.68 -14.11 5.75
CA PRO A 33 12.35 -15.07 6.81
C PRO A 33 12.47 -14.50 8.24
N ASN A 34 13.20 -13.39 8.43
CA ASN A 34 13.34 -12.73 9.72
C ASN A 34 12.41 -11.50 9.87
N CYS A 35 11.49 -11.27 8.94
CA CYS A 35 10.47 -10.23 9.06
C CYS A 35 9.47 -10.59 10.16
N LYS A 36 9.03 -9.59 10.94
CA LYS A 36 8.01 -9.75 11.98
C LYS A 36 6.68 -9.26 11.44
N ILE A 37 5.74 -10.16 11.23
CA ILE A 37 4.42 -9.84 10.70
C ILE A 37 3.40 -9.95 11.83
N GLU A 38 2.72 -8.84 12.09
CA GLU A 38 1.58 -8.79 13.00
C GLU A 38 0.30 -8.70 12.16
N LYS A 39 -0.71 -9.48 12.55
CA LYS A 39 -1.97 -9.64 11.80
C LYS A 39 -3.13 -9.14 12.64
N ALA A 40 -4.03 -8.39 12.02
CA ALA A 40 -5.30 -7.98 12.63
C ALA A 40 -6.45 -8.23 11.64
N THR A 41 -7.56 -8.78 12.11
CA THR A 41 -8.72 -9.08 11.25
C THR A 41 -9.89 -8.13 11.50
N THR A 42 -9.74 -7.24 12.48
CA THR A 42 -10.77 -6.26 12.82
C THR A 42 -10.16 -4.87 12.92
N TYR A 43 -11.02 -3.87 12.71
CA TYR A 43 -10.64 -2.47 12.97
C TYR A 43 -10.09 -2.28 14.38
N GLN A 44 -10.70 -2.90 15.40
CA GLN A 44 -10.33 -2.61 16.79
C GLN A 44 -8.94 -3.16 17.12
N GLU A 45 -8.63 -4.36 16.64
CA GLU A 45 -7.29 -4.94 16.76
C GLU A 45 -6.27 -4.06 16.05
N ALA A 46 -6.52 -3.68 14.80
CA ALA A 46 -5.62 -2.84 14.02
C ALA A 46 -5.39 -1.47 14.68
N SER A 47 -6.46 -0.81 15.16
CA SER A 47 -6.38 0.47 15.86
C SER A 47 -5.53 0.35 17.13
N ASN A 48 -5.72 -0.71 17.92
CA ASN A 48 -4.92 -0.95 19.12
C ASN A 48 -3.44 -1.22 18.78
N SER A 49 -3.17 -1.99 17.72
CA SER A 49 -1.82 -2.27 17.24
C SER A 49 -1.12 -0.98 16.78
N LEU A 50 -1.79 -0.16 15.96
CA LEU A 50 -1.29 1.16 15.52
C LEU A 50 -1.00 2.11 16.70
N GLU A 51 -1.75 2.00 17.80
CA GLU A 51 -1.54 2.81 18.99
C GLU A 51 -0.38 2.31 19.87
N SER A 52 -0.17 1.00 19.93
CA SER A 52 0.70 0.37 20.94
C SER A 52 2.08 -0.05 20.44
N GLN A 53 2.29 -0.13 19.14
CA GLN A 53 3.55 -0.59 18.52
C GLN A 53 4.01 0.39 17.44
N ASP A 54 5.27 0.22 17.01
CA ASP A 54 5.82 0.88 15.82
C ASP A 54 6.00 -0.13 14.70
N TYR A 55 5.71 0.29 13.47
CA TYR A 55 5.82 -0.53 12.27
C TYR A 55 6.69 0.17 11.22
N ASP A 56 7.49 -0.61 10.50
CA ASP A 56 8.21 -0.12 9.33
C ASP A 56 7.27 0.05 8.14
N VAL A 57 6.24 -0.80 8.02
CA VAL A 57 5.18 -0.71 7.01
C VAL A 57 3.85 -1.20 7.59
N VAL A 58 2.76 -0.55 7.19
CA VAL A 58 1.39 -1.00 7.46
C VAL A 58 0.70 -1.33 6.14
N VAL A 59 0.05 -2.48 6.06
CA VAL A 59 -0.77 -2.92 4.92
C VAL A 59 -2.22 -3.01 5.39
N LEU A 60 -3.11 -2.27 4.73
CA LEU A 60 -4.52 -2.15 5.13
C LEU A 60 -5.46 -2.56 4.00
N ASP A 61 -6.38 -3.49 4.26
CA ASP A 61 -7.58 -3.62 3.44
C ASP A 61 -8.47 -2.37 3.58
N ILE A 62 -9.15 -2.00 2.50
CA ILE A 62 -10.06 -0.86 2.49
C ILE A 62 -11.41 -1.25 3.07
N MET A 63 -11.98 -2.35 2.59
CA MET A 63 -13.27 -2.86 3.08
C MET A 63 -13.07 -3.88 4.19
N GLY A 64 -14.15 -4.22 4.88
CA GLY A 64 -14.13 -5.11 6.04
C GLY A 64 -13.63 -4.47 7.34
N VAL A 65 -12.52 -3.72 7.27
CA VAL A 65 -11.81 -3.17 8.45
C VAL A 65 -11.86 -1.65 8.57
N ARG A 66 -12.65 -0.96 7.75
CA ARG A 66 -12.69 0.52 7.66
C ARG A 66 -11.30 1.11 7.35
N GLY A 67 -10.67 0.64 6.28
CA GLY A 67 -9.27 0.94 5.96
C GLY A 67 -8.93 2.42 5.84
N PHE A 68 -9.87 3.28 5.38
CA PHE A 68 -9.60 4.72 5.35
C PHE A 68 -9.51 5.35 6.74
N ASP A 69 -10.30 4.88 7.71
CA ASP A 69 -10.20 5.35 9.10
C ASP A 69 -8.84 4.92 9.70
N LEU A 70 -8.41 3.68 9.41
CA LEU A 70 -7.10 3.17 9.84
C LEU A 70 -5.94 3.88 9.13
N LEU A 71 -6.09 4.24 7.85
CA LEU A 71 -5.09 5.01 7.12
C LEU A 71 -4.86 6.38 7.77
N ASP A 72 -5.94 7.09 8.13
CA ASP A 72 -5.84 8.38 8.84
C ASP A 72 -5.08 8.24 10.17
N GLN A 73 -5.32 7.17 10.94
CA GLN A 73 -4.55 6.89 12.15
C GLN A 73 -3.08 6.58 11.85
N SER A 74 -2.82 5.73 10.86
CA SER A 74 -1.48 5.31 10.45
C SER A 74 -0.63 6.49 9.99
N VAL A 75 -1.21 7.40 9.19
CA VAL A 75 -0.55 8.61 8.70
C VAL A 75 -0.30 9.61 9.82
N LYS A 76 -1.23 9.79 10.78
CA LYS A 76 -0.99 10.61 11.99
C LYS A 76 0.17 10.10 12.84
N ARG A 77 0.42 8.79 12.80
CA ARG A 77 1.56 8.12 13.43
C ARG A 77 2.82 8.11 12.56
N HIS A 78 2.76 8.65 11.33
CA HIS A 78 3.85 8.69 10.35
C HIS A 78 4.30 7.30 9.86
N PHE A 79 3.43 6.30 9.91
CA PHE A 79 3.75 5.00 9.34
C PHE A 79 3.60 5.02 7.81
N PRO A 80 4.54 4.44 7.06
CA PRO A 80 4.34 4.17 5.64
C PRO A 80 3.22 3.13 5.43
N THR A 81 2.15 3.52 4.74
CA THR A 81 0.95 2.69 4.61
C THR A 81 0.68 2.30 3.15
N ALA A 82 0.53 1.00 2.88
CA ALA A 82 0.01 0.47 1.64
C ALA A 82 -1.48 0.12 1.80
N MET A 83 -2.31 0.60 0.88
CA MET A 83 -3.69 0.14 0.76
C MET A 83 -3.71 -1.09 -0.14
N LEU A 84 -4.27 -2.19 0.35
CA LEU A 84 -4.53 -3.41 -0.41
C LEU A 84 -6.04 -3.51 -0.62
N THR A 85 -6.55 -3.87 -1.80
CA THR A 85 -8.00 -3.95 -1.99
C THR A 85 -8.40 -4.87 -3.13
N ALA A 86 -9.50 -5.60 -2.95
CA ALA A 86 -10.21 -6.26 -4.05
C ALA A 86 -11.40 -5.42 -4.54
N HIS A 87 -12.41 -5.16 -3.70
CA HIS A 87 -13.64 -4.55 -4.22
C HIS A 87 -13.60 -3.01 -4.32
N SER A 88 -12.75 -2.30 -3.57
CA SER A 88 -12.65 -0.84 -3.64
C SER A 88 -11.72 -0.39 -4.77
N LEU A 89 -11.44 -1.28 -5.73
CA LEU A 89 -10.52 -1.10 -6.85
C LEU A 89 -11.11 -0.17 -7.93
N ASN A 90 -11.07 1.13 -7.68
CA ASN A 90 -11.59 2.18 -8.57
C ASN A 90 -10.75 3.48 -8.51
N PRO A 91 -10.85 4.35 -9.54
CA PRO A 91 -10.08 5.61 -9.59
C PRO A 91 -10.30 6.56 -8.41
N GLU A 92 -11.53 6.61 -7.89
CA GLU A 92 -11.90 7.49 -6.76
C GLU A 92 -11.16 7.07 -5.48
N SER A 93 -11.15 5.77 -5.19
CA SER A 93 -10.48 5.22 -4.01
C SER A 93 -8.97 5.35 -4.12
N LEU A 94 -8.40 5.14 -5.32
CA LEU A 94 -6.99 5.39 -5.60
C LEU A 94 -6.61 6.85 -5.32
N LYS A 95 -7.37 7.82 -5.88
CA LYS A 95 -7.15 9.24 -5.63
C LYS A 95 -7.26 9.56 -4.14
N ARG A 96 -8.31 9.06 -3.46
CA ARG A 96 -8.51 9.27 -2.03
C ARG A 96 -7.34 8.73 -1.21
N SER A 97 -6.80 7.56 -1.52
CA SER A 97 -5.62 7.00 -0.85
C SER A 97 -4.40 7.91 -0.98
N ILE A 98 -4.16 8.46 -2.17
CA ILE A 98 -3.08 9.44 -2.40
C ILE A 98 -3.29 10.69 -1.54
N GLU A 99 -4.49 11.28 -1.56
CA GLU A 99 -4.79 12.52 -0.83
C GLU A 99 -4.71 12.34 0.69
N MET A 100 -5.03 11.13 1.19
CA MET A 100 -4.92 10.78 2.60
C MET A 100 -3.50 10.43 3.05
N GLY A 101 -2.52 10.36 2.14
CA GLY A 101 -1.11 10.13 2.47
C GLY A 101 -0.66 8.67 2.47
N ALA A 102 -1.43 7.76 1.85
CA ALA A 102 -0.93 6.41 1.59
C ALA A 102 0.31 6.45 0.67
N TYR A 103 1.17 5.45 0.81
CA TYR A 103 2.37 5.29 -0.02
C TYR A 103 2.10 4.40 -1.23
N ALA A 104 1.10 3.51 -1.13
CA ALA A 104 0.72 2.61 -2.20
C ALA A 104 -0.77 2.29 -2.18
N TYR A 105 -1.26 1.86 -3.34
CA TYR A 105 -2.59 1.30 -3.51
C TYR A 105 -2.49 0.14 -4.50
N LEU A 106 -2.79 -1.05 -4.01
CA LEU A 106 -2.50 -2.31 -4.68
C LEU A 106 -3.76 -3.18 -4.76
N PRO A 107 -4.06 -3.78 -5.92
CA PRO A 107 -5.11 -4.77 -6.01
C PRO A 107 -4.69 -6.07 -5.28
N LYS A 108 -5.62 -6.76 -4.59
CA LYS A 108 -5.36 -8.09 -3.97
C LYS A 108 -4.84 -9.11 -5.01
N GLU A 109 -5.17 -8.93 -6.30
CA GLU A 109 -4.63 -9.69 -7.43
C GLU A 109 -3.09 -9.62 -7.57
N LYS A 110 -2.43 -8.66 -6.90
CA LYS A 110 -0.97 -8.46 -6.90
C LYS A 110 -0.26 -8.96 -5.64
N LEU A 111 -0.94 -9.73 -4.80
CA LEU A 111 -0.34 -10.32 -3.58
C LEU A 111 0.93 -11.13 -3.86
N GLY A 112 0.96 -11.95 -4.92
CA GLY A 112 2.15 -12.71 -5.31
C GLY A 112 3.33 -11.89 -5.83
N GLU A 113 3.16 -10.56 -5.95
CA GLU A 113 4.23 -9.62 -6.32
C GLU A 113 4.36 -8.51 -5.27
N ILE A 114 3.87 -8.73 -4.04
CA ILE A 114 3.77 -7.69 -3.01
C ILE A 114 5.13 -7.21 -2.50
N VAL A 115 6.11 -8.11 -2.40
CA VAL A 115 7.43 -7.84 -1.80
C VAL A 115 8.12 -6.65 -2.46
N PRO A 116 8.30 -6.59 -3.80
CA PRO A 116 8.89 -5.42 -4.46
C PRO A 116 8.18 -4.09 -4.16
N PHE A 117 6.87 -4.09 -3.89
CA PHE A 117 6.15 -2.86 -3.51
C PHE A 117 6.43 -2.47 -2.06
N LEU A 118 6.49 -3.43 -1.14
CA LEU A 118 6.84 -3.16 0.26
C LEU A 118 8.30 -2.71 0.38
N GLU A 119 9.21 -3.29 -0.40
CA GLU A 119 10.60 -2.85 -0.48
C GLU A 119 10.68 -1.39 -0.94
N ASP A 120 9.97 -1.04 -2.02
CA ASP A 120 9.89 0.35 -2.50
C ASP A 120 9.42 1.33 -1.40
N ILE A 121 8.47 0.91 -0.56
CA ILE A 121 7.97 1.70 0.57
C ILE A 121 9.04 1.89 1.64
N VAL A 122 9.73 0.81 2.03
CA VAL A 122 10.76 0.84 3.10
C VAL A 122 12.01 1.61 2.69
N GLU A 123 12.43 1.53 1.41
CA GLU A 123 13.61 2.26 0.93
C GLU A 123 13.37 3.76 0.77
N SER A 124 12.11 4.17 0.59
CA SER A 124 11.79 5.56 0.27
C SER A 124 11.64 6.41 1.52
N SER A 125 12.26 7.58 1.50
CA SER A 125 12.05 8.61 2.53
C SER A 125 10.72 9.36 2.37
N ASP A 126 10.04 9.20 1.23
CA ASP A 126 8.81 9.93 0.90
C ASP A 126 7.86 9.10 0.04
N GLY A 127 6.55 9.33 0.21
CA GLY A 127 5.53 8.61 -0.54
C GLY A 127 5.43 8.99 -2.03
N LEU A 128 5.89 10.18 -2.45
CA LEU A 128 5.80 10.60 -3.86
C LEU A 128 6.72 9.77 -4.75
N SER A 129 7.92 9.46 -4.26
CA SER A 129 8.87 8.56 -4.93
C SER A 129 8.31 7.16 -5.11
N VAL A 130 7.61 6.63 -4.08
CA VAL A 130 6.92 5.33 -4.15
C VAL A 130 5.82 5.36 -5.20
N TRP A 131 4.96 6.39 -5.17
CA TRP A 131 3.89 6.55 -6.15
C TRP A 131 4.38 6.63 -7.58
N GLY A 132 5.49 7.33 -7.84
CA GLY A 132 6.09 7.38 -9.17
C GLY A 132 6.46 5.99 -9.69
N ARG A 133 7.09 5.15 -8.85
CA ARG A 133 7.45 3.77 -9.22
C ARG A 133 6.24 2.86 -9.33
N LEU A 134 5.29 2.97 -8.42
CA LEU A 134 4.06 2.18 -8.41
C LEU A 134 3.20 2.46 -9.63
N LEU A 135 2.95 3.73 -9.97
CA LEU A 135 2.17 4.07 -11.15
C LEU A 135 2.88 3.62 -12.42
N ASN A 136 4.21 3.73 -12.53
CA ASN A 136 4.93 3.17 -13.68
C ASN A 136 4.72 1.65 -13.83
N LYS A 137 4.61 0.91 -12.72
CA LYS A 137 4.33 -0.54 -12.72
C LYS A 137 2.86 -0.87 -13.01
N LEU A 138 1.92 -0.06 -12.54
CA LEU A 138 0.48 -0.37 -12.53
C LEU A 138 -0.37 0.45 -13.51
N ASP A 139 0.17 1.46 -14.21
CA ASP A 139 -0.61 2.30 -15.13
C ASP A 139 -1.29 1.47 -16.22
N GLY A 140 -0.58 0.50 -16.80
CA GLY A 140 -1.16 -0.44 -17.78
C GLY A 140 -2.23 -1.35 -17.18
N TYR A 141 -2.09 -1.77 -15.93
CA TYR A 141 -3.12 -2.55 -15.22
C TYR A 141 -4.37 -1.70 -15.01
N PHE A 142 -4.22 -0.45 -14.55
CA PHE A 142 -5.32 0.47 -14.34
C PHE A 142 -6.00 0.88 -15.65
N ALA A 143 -5.23 1.14 -16.71
CA ALA A 143 -5.76 1.44 -18.04
C ALA A 143 -6.54 0.25 -18.62
N GLY A 144 -6.03 -0.97 -18.48
CA GLY A 144 -6.74 -2.17 -18.92
C GLY A 144 -8.05 -2.41 -18.16
N ARG A 145 -8.09 -2.06 -16.87
CA ARG A 145 -9.26 -2.27 -16.00
C ARG A 145 -10.32 -1.18 -16.11
N TRP A 146 -9.90 0.09 -16.13
CA TRP A 146 -10.78 1.26 -16.06
C TRP A 146 -10.89 2.04 -17.38
N GLY A 147 -10.11 1.64 -18.39
CA GLY A 147 -9.99 2.30 -19.69
C GLY A 147 -8.91 3.37 -19.72
N GLU A 148 -8.36 3.64 -20.91
CA GLU A 148 -7.27 4.61 -21.16
C GLU A 148 -7.54 6.04 -20.64
N LEU A 149 -8.80 6.39 -20.41
CA LEU A 149 -9.23 7.72 -19.95
C LEU A 149 -9.61 7.75 -18.47
N TRP A 150 -9.17 6.77 -17.66
CA TRP A 150 -9.53 6.67 -16.24
C TRP A 150 -9.10 7.88 -15.40
N LYS A 151 -8.08 8.63 -15.84
CA LYS A 151 -7.63 9.89 -15.22
C LYS A 151 -8.44 11.13 -15.63
N LYS A 152 -9.35 11.02 -16.61
CA LYS A 152 -10.01 12.18 -17.25
C LYS A 152 -10.98 12.93 -16.33
N SER A 153 -11.71 12.23 -15.45
CA SER A 153 -12.65 12.85 -14.51
C SER A 153 -11.95 13.80 -13.52
N GLU A 154 -10.69 13.51 -13.21
CA GLU A 154 -9.87 14.21 -12.21
C GLU A 154 -8.59 14.76 -12.86
N GLU A 155 -8.67 15.19 -14.12
CA GLU A 155 -7.52 15.55 -14.96
C GLU A 155 -6.60 16.58 -14.31
N LYS A 156 -7.16 17.55 -13.59
CA LYS A 156 -6.38 18.56 -12.87
C LYS A 156 -5.50 17.94 -11.79
N PHE A 157 -6.07 17.05 -10.97
CA PHE A 157 -5.34 16.33 -9.92
C PHE A 157 -4.21 15.52 -10.53
N TRP A 158 -4.50 14.70 -11.55
CA TRP A 158 -3.49 13.83 -12.17
C TRP A 158 -2.36 14.60 -12.84
N LYS A 159 -2.66 15.72 -13.53
CA LYS A 159 -1.61 16.59 -14.10
C LYS A 159 -0.71 17.21 -13.03
N GLU A 160 -1.25 17.59 -11.89
CA GLU A 160 -0.46 18.11 -10.77
C GLU A 160 0.35 17.00 -10.09
N PHE A 161 -0.24 15.82 -9.94
CA PHE A 161 0.39 14.65 -9.35
C PHE A 161 1.56 14.15 -10.20
N ASP A 162 1.36 13.97 -11.51
CA ASP A 162 2.38 13.51 -12.45
C ASP A 162 3.60 14.46 -12.48
N LYS A 163 3.39 15.77 -12.28
CA LYS A 163 4.50 16.74 -12.15
C LYS A 163 5.34 16.55 -10.89
N LYS A 164 4.72 16.07 -9.80
CA LYS A 164 5.38 15.83 -8.51
C LYS A 164 6.10 14.47 -8.47
N THR A 165 5.56 13.48 -9.18
CA THR A 165 6.07 12.11 -9.19
C THR A 165 6.97 11.80 -10.39
N SER A 166 6.93 12.63 -11.44
CA SER A 166 7.92 12.55 -12.51
C SER A 166 9.32 12.72 -11.92
N PRO A 167 10.28 11.82 -12.24
CA PRO A 167 11.66 12.08 -11.88
C PRO A 167 12.01 13.43 -12.51
N LEU A 168 12.42 14.39 -11.68
CA LEU A 168 13.02 15.63 -12.16
C LEU A 168 14.07 15.20 -13.19
N LYS A 169 13.81 15.47 -14.48
CA LYS A 169 14.83 15.38 -15.51
C LYS A 169 15.89 16.40 -15.09
N ARG A 170 16.89 15.95 -14.34
CA ARG A 170 18.16 16.66 -14.17
C ARG A 170 18.97 16.52 -15.44
#